data_AF-A0A060CIC1-F1
#
_entry.id   AF-A0A060CIC1-F1
#
_cell.length_a   1.000
_cell.length_b   1.000
_cell.length_c   1.000
_cell.angle_alpha   90.00
_cell.angle_beta   90.00
_cell.angle_gamma   90.00
#
_symmetry.space_group_name_H-M   'P 1'
#
loop_
_entity.id
_entity.type
_entity.pdbx_description
1 polymer ?
#
loop_
_entity_poly.entity_id
_entity_poly.type
_entity_poly.pdbx_seq_one_letter_code
_entity_poly.pdbx_strand_id
1 'polypeptide(L)'
;TLSPTILQDLLRGELGFQGLILSDALNMRAIADRYGAAQAAILAKRAGVDLVIPMGTASEQIAVAGALVEALASGEIAEQCFVESIDRLSALRERYHLERATPPPLPIASEMTDLGLALARRTLQVQDAAAHLPLATETQALVIDCLQPRFNNVEEATA
;
A
#
# COMPACT_ATOMS: atom_id res chain seq x y z
N THR A 1 -4.96 -2.61 11.31
CA THR A 1 -6.01 -2.72 10.27
C THR A 1 -7.36 -3.17 10.80
N LEU A 2 -7.44 -4.26 11.58
CA LEU A 2 -8.74 -4.83 12.00
C LEU A 2 -9.22 -4.45 13.42
N SER A 3 -8.55 -3.50 14.08
CA SER A 3 -8.82 -3.15 15.49
C SER A 3 -9.61 -1.85 15.58
N PRO A 4 -10.86 -1.86 16.09
CA PRO A 4 -11.63 -0.65 16.37
C PRO A 4 -10.93 0.25 17.39
N THR A 5 -10.29 -0.33 18.42
CA THR A 5 -9.57 0.46 19.43
C THR A 5 -8.43 1.29 18.83
N ILE A 6 -7.69 0.72 17.88
CA ILE A 6 -6.60 1.47 17.22
C ILE A 6 -7.16 2.51 16.24
N LEU A 7 -8.18 2.16 15.46
CA LEU A 7 -8.67 3.05 14.40
C LEU A 7 -9.65 4.11 14.91
N GLN A 8 -10.52 3.79 15.83
CA GLN A 8 -11.53 4.69 16.36
C GLN A 8 -11.02 5.38 17.62
N ASP A 9 -10.68 4.64 18.68
CA ASP A 9 -10.34 5.26 19.97
C ASP A 9 -9.04 6.06 19.86
N LEU A 10 -7.98 5.44 19.34
CA LEU A 10 -6.67 6.10 19.21
C LEU A 10 -6.61 7.05 18.00
N LEU A 11 -6.77 6.54 16.77
CA LEU A 11 -6.49 7.34 15.58
C LEU A 11 -7.53 8.45 15.34
N ARG A 12 -8.83 8.13 15.44
CA ARG A 12 -9.91 9.12 15.28
C ARG A 12 -10.14 9.94 16.55
N GLY A 13 -10.12 9.29 17.72
CA GLY A 13 -10.38 9.90 19.02
C GLY A 13 -9.19 10.71 19.51
N GLU A 14 -8.18 10.05 20.06
CA GLU A 14 -7.03 10.72 20.71
C GLU A 14 -6.19 11.56 19.74
N LEU A 15 -5.86 11.02 18.56
CA LEU A 15 -5.02 11.69 17.57
C LEU A 15 -5.82 12.65 16.67
N GLY A 16 -7.15 12.57 16.70
CA GLY A 16 -8.03 13.48 15.96
C GLY A 16 -7.89 13.40 14.43
N PHE A 17 -7.38 12.30 13.87
CA PHE A 17 -7.21 12.18 12.42
C PHE A 17 -8.59 12.22 11.73
N GLN A 18 -8.78 13.09 10.72
CA GLN A 18 -10.06 13.23 10.00
C GLN A 18 -9.97 12.83 8.51
N GLY A 19 -8.78 12.44 8.03
CA GLY A 19 -8.58 12.03 6.63
C GLY A 19 -9.10 10.61 6.35
N LEU A 20 -8.88 10.09 5.15
CA LEU A 20 -9.22 8.70 4.81
C LEU A 20 -8.27 7.70 5.48
N ILE A 21 -8.82 6.59 5.96
CA ILE A 21 -8.06 5.40 6.38
C ILE A 21 -8.16 4.35 5.28
N LEU A 22 -7.01 3.97 4.73
CA LEU A 22 -6.88 2.88 3.77
C LEU A 22 -6.30 1.65 4.47
N SER A 23 -6.78 0.45 4.14
CA SER A 23 -6.11 -0.77 4.58
C SER A 23 -4.84 -1.01 3.77
N ASP A 24 -3.90 -1.77 4.33
CA ASP A 24 -2.93 -2.50 3.52
C ASP A 24 -3.62 -3.69 2.82
N ALA A 25 -2.88 -4.42 1.99
CA ALA A 25 -3.31 -5.63 1.31
C ALA A 25 -3.88 -6.66 2.31
N LEU A 26 -5.15 -7.03 2.14
CA LEU A 26 -5.80 -7.99 3.04
C LEU A 26 -5.44 -9.46 2.77
N ASN A 27 -4.75 -9.75 1.66
CA ASN A 27 -4.26 -11.09 1.33
C ASN A 27 -2.91 -11.42 1.99
N MET A 28 -2.35 -10.52 2.80
CA MET A 28 -1.14 -10.80 3.57
C MET A 28 -1.37 -12.00 4.49
N ARG A 29 -0.37 -12.88 4.56
CA ARG A 29 -0.42 -14.16 5.30
C ARG A 29 -0.94 -14.01 6.74
N ALA A 30 -0.57 -12.94 7.44
CA ALA A 30 -1.03 -12.66 8.81
C ALA A 30 -2.56 -12.45 8.94
N ILE A 31 -3.24 -12.07 7.86
CA ILE A 31 -4.68 -11.83 7.80
C ILE A 31 -5.39 -12.99 7.08
N ALA A 32 -4.84 -13.42 5.94
CA ALA A 32 -5.40 -14.45 5.08
C ALA A 32 -5.57 -15.79 5.82
N ASP A 33 -4.55 -16.22 6.57
CA ASP A 33 -4.55 -17.52 7.27
C ASP A 33 -5.63 -17.60 8.37
N ARG A 34 -6.11 -16.44 8.87
CA ARG A 34 -7.03 -16.39 10.02
C ARG A 34 -8.48 -16.07 9.65
N TYR A 35 -8.70 -15.25 8.62
CA TYR A 35 -10.04 -14.73 8.30
C TYR A 35 -10.44 -14.93 6.83
N GLY A 36 -9.48 -15.08 5.92
CA GLY A 36 -9.75 -14.91 4.49
C GLY A 36 -10.08 -13.45 4.11
N ALA A 37 -9.97 -13.13 2.83
CA ALA A 37 -10.05 -11.75 2.33
C ALA A 37 -11.41 -11.07 2.58
N ALA A 38 -12.51 -11.80 2.37
CA ALA A 38 -13.86 -11.27 2.52
C ALA A 38 -14.18 -10.89 3.99
N GLN A 39 -13.95 -11.82 4.92
CA GLN A 39 -14.18 -11.55 6.34
C GLN A 39 -13.22 -10.47 6.85
N ALA A 40 -11.97 -10.47 6.41
CA ALA A 40 -11.02 -9.42 6.75
C ALA A 40 -11.49 -8.04 6.29
N ALA A 41 -12.12 -7.93 5.12
CA ALA A 41 -12.67 -6.68 4.61
C ALA A 41 -13.84 -6.18 5.46
N ILE A 42 -14.75 -7.08 5.85
CA ILE A 42 -15.87 -6.75 6.76
C ILE A 42 -15.34 -6.26 8.11
N LEU A 43 -14.38 -6.98 8.70
CA LEU A 43 -13.75 -6.60 9.96
C LEU A 43 -13.00 -5.27 9.85
N ALA A 44 -12.27 -5.03 8.76
CA ALA A 44 -11.59 -3.76 8.51
C ALA A 44 -12.60 -2.61 8.42
N LYS A 45 -13.69 -2.80 7.68
CA LYS A 45 -14.74 -1.78 7.54
C LYS A 45 -15.40 -1.46 8.88
N ARG A 46 -15.73 -2.49 9.66
CA ARG A 46 -16.28 -2.34 11.03
C ARG A 46 -15.29 -1.68 11.99
N ALA A 47 -13.99 -1.90 11.80
CA ALA A 47 -12.96 -1.24 12.59
C ALA A 47 -12.84 0.24 12.28
N GLY A 48 -13.31 0.73 11.13
CA GLY A 48 -13.26 2.14 10.74
C GLY A 48 -12.36 2.42 9.54
N VAL A 49 -11.97 1.40 8.77
CA VAL A 49 -11.31 1.59 7.47
C VAL A 49 -12.31 2.19 6.48
N ASP A 50 -11.90 3.24 5.76
CA ASP A 50 -12.74 3.89 4.76
C ASP A 50 -12.67 3.18 3.41
N LEU A 51 -11.45 2.80 2.97
CA LEU A 51 -11.21 2.09 1.73
C LEU A 51 -10.39 0.82 1.99
N VAL A 52 -10.94 -0.31 1.56
CA VAL A 52 -10.27 -1.60 1.63
C VAL A 52 -9.46 -1.83 0.35
N ILE A 53 -8.25 -2.37 0.48
CA ILE A 53 -7.39 -2.77 -0.64
C ILE A 53 -7.42 -4.31 -0.77
N PRO A 54 -8.34 -4.86 -1.58
CA PRO A 54 -8.32 -6.27 -1.94
C PRO A 54 -7.25 -6.49 -3.03
N MET A 55 -6.14 -7.12 -2.66
CA MET A 55 -5.16 -7.63 -3.61
C MET A 55 -5.56 -9.03 -4.07
N GLY A 56 -5.29 -9.36 -5.34
CA GLY A 56 -5.63 -10.65 -5.94
C GLY A 56 -6.24 -10.48 -7.34
N THR A 57 -6.77 -11.57 -7.87
CA THR A 57 -7.49 -11.61 -9.15
C THR A 57 -8.76 -10.76 -9.11
N ALA A 58 -9.24 -10.34 -10.29
CA ALA A 58 -10.50 -9.59 -10.38
C ALA A 58 -11.69 -10.34 -9.74
N SER A 59 -11.73 -11.67 -9.85
CA SER A 59 -12.77 -12.51 -9.25
C SER A 59 -12.74 -12.42 -7.71
N GLU A 60 -11.55 -12.49 -7.10
CA GLU A 60 -11.39 -12.35 -5.65
C GLU A 60 -11.79 -10.96 -5.17
N GLN A 61 -11.43 -9.92 -5.91
CA GLN A 61 -11.81 -8.54 -5.61
C GLN A 61 -13.33 -8.34 -5.68
N ILE A 62 -13.99 -8.91 -6.69
CA ILE A 62 -15.46 -8.89 -6.83
C ILE A 62 -16.11 -9.64 -5.67
N ALA A 63 -15.56 -10.79 -5.24
CA ALA A 63 -16.08 -11.54 -4.11
C ALA A 63 -16.00 -10.74 -2.79
N VAL A 64 -14.90 -10.01 -2.57
CA VAL A 64 -14.76 -9.11 -1.41
C VAL A 64 -15.79 -7.98 -1.46
N ALA A 65 -16.00 -7.37 -2.63
CA ALA A 65 -17.02 -6.33 -2.80
C ALA A 65 -18.43 -6.88 -2.53
N GLY A 66 -18.75 -8.07 -3.04
CA GLY A 66 -20.01 -8.76 -2.78
C GLY A 66 -20.25 -9.00 -1.29
N ALA A 67 -19.25 -9.48 -0.57
CA ALA A 67 -19.35 -9.71 0.88
C ALA A 67 -19.61 -8.43 1.67
N LEU A 68 -19.02 -7.29 1.27
CA LEU A 68 -19.29 -5.99 1.90
C LEU A 68 -20.73 -5.52 1.62
N VAL A 69 -21.24 -5.73 0.41
CA VAL A 69 -22.63 -5.41 0.05
C VAL A 69 -23.61 -6.27 0.85
N GLU A 70 -23.34 -7.57 0.98
CA GLU A 70 -24.16 -8.49 1.79
C GLU A 70 -24.13 -8.11 3.27
N ALA A 71 -22.96 -7.76 3.82
CA ALA A 71 -22.81 -7.32 5.20
C ALA A 71 -23.53 -5.99 5.48
N LEU A 72 -23.60 -5.09 4.49
CA LEU A 72 -24.43 -3.87 4.58
C LEU A 72 -25.92 -4.22 4.53
N ALA A 73 -26.35 -5.05 3.57
CA ALA A 73 -27.75 -5.43 3.39
C ALA A 73 -28.32 -6.20 4.59
N SER A 74 -27.49 -7.02 5.25
CA SER A 74 -27.86 -7.77 6.45
C SER A 74 -27.84 -6.94 7.74
N GLY A 75 -27.25 -5.74 7.71
CA GLY A 75 -27.05 -4.89 8.88
C GLY A 75 -25.86 -5.28 9.76
N GLU A 76 -24.99 -6.22 9.33
CA GLU A 76 -23.72 -6.49 10.01
C GLU A 76 -22.81 -5.25 10.04
N ILE A 77 -22.87 -4.44 8.97
CA ILE A 77 -22.24 -3.12 8.90
C ILE A 77 -23.34 -2.06 8.82
N ALA A 78 -23.32 -1.11 9.75
CA ALA A 78 -24.23 0.02 9.71
C ALA A 78 -24.00 0.88 8.45
N GLU A 79 -25.07 1.31 7.80
CA GLU A 79 -25.04 2.19 6.63
C GLU A 79 -24.25 3.47 6.89
N GLN A 80 -24.34 4.00 8.11
CA GLN A 80 -23.59 5.17 8.57
C GLN A 80 -22.07 5.04 8.35
N CYS A 81 -21.52 3.83 8.52
CA CYS A 81 -20.08 3.59 8.28
C CYS A 81 -19.68 3.82 6.82
N PHE A 82 -20.58 3.65 5.86
CA PHE A 82 -20.33 3.95 4.46
C PHE A 82 -20.54 5.42 4.14
N VAL A 83 -21.59 6.04 4.70
CA VAL A 83 -21.85 7.49 4.58
C VAL A 83 -20.63 8.29 5.03
N GLU A 84 -20.10 8.02 6.22
CA GLU A 84 -18.92 8.74 6.72
C GLU A 84 -17.68 8.57 5.82
N SER A 85 -17.49 7.38 5.25
CA SER A 85 -16.38 7.16 4.31
C SER A 85 -16.57 7.90 2.99
N ILE A 86 -17.81 8.01 2.51
CA ILE A 86 -18.16 8.81 1.33
C ILE A 86 -17.91 10.30 1.58
N ASP A 87 -18.24 10.80 2.77
CA ASP A 87 -17.97 12.19 3.15
C ASP A 87 -16.47 12.48 3.16
N ARG A 88 -15.67 11.60 3.80
CA ARG A 88 -14.19 11.72 3.81
C ARG A 88 -13.60 11.61 2.40
N LEU A 89 -14.14 10.73 1.56
CA LEU A 89 -13.72 10.61 0.16
C LEU A 89 -14.04 11.88 -0.63
N SER A 90 -15.21 12.46 -0.42
CA SER A 90 -15.64 13.69 -1.08
C SER A 90 -14.76 14.87 -0.66
N ALA A 91 -14.47 15.00 0.64
CA ALA A 91 -13.53 16.00 1.17
C ALA A 91 -12.11 15.84 0.60
N LEU A 92 -11.63 14.61 0.43
CA LEU A 92 -10.34 14.35 -0.23
C LEU A 92 -10.37 14.83 -1.69
N ARG A 93 -11.41 14.47 -2.43
CA ARG A 93 -11.56 14.84 -3.84
C ARG A 93 -11.62 16.35 -4.02
N GLU A 94 -12.35 17.04 -3.16
CA GLU A 94 -12.43 18.51 -3.16
C GLU A 94 -11.08 19.14 -2.85
N ARG A 95 -10.40 18.68 -1.79
CA ARG A 95 -9.10 19.23 -1.35
C ARG A 95 -8.01 19.15 -2.41
N TYR A 96 -7.98 18.07 -3.19
CA TYR A 96 -6.93 17.83 -4.19
C TYR A 96 -7.42 18.07 -5.62
N HIS A 97 -8.63 18.60 -5.81
CA HIS A 97 -9.25 18.82 -7.11
C HIS A 97 -9.17 17.59 -8.01
N LEU A 98 -9.46 16.42 -7.43
CA LEU A 98 -9.34 15.13 -8.14
C LEU A 98 -10.50 14.98 -9.13
N GLU A 99 -10.19 15.25 -10.39
CA GLU A 99 -11.06 14.91 -11.51
C GLU A 99 -10.99 13.41 -11.80
N ARG A 100 -12.08 12.88 -12.37
CA ARG A 100 -12.15 11.47 -12.79
C ARG A 100 -11.45 11.33 -14.15
N ALA A 101 -10.18 11.68 -14.21
CA ALA A 101 -9.34 11.57 -15.39
C ALA A 101 -8.23 10.55 -15.12
N THR A 102 -8.01 9.63 -16.06
CA THR A 102 -6.82 8.78 -16.05
C THR A 102 -5.62 9.70 -16.28
N PRO A 103 -4.67 9.83 -15.33
CA PRO A 103 -3.50 10.66 -15.55
C PRO A 103 -2.73 10.09 -16.75
N PRO A 104 -2.18 10.95 -17.63
CA PRO A 104 -1.31 10.47 -18.70
C PRO A 104 -0.11 9.74 -18.08
N PRO A 105 0.49 8.76 -18.79
CA PRO A 105 1.73 8.15 -18.35
C PRO A 105 2.75 9.25 -18.04
N LEU A 106 3.30 9.26 -16.83
CA LEU A 106 4.34 10.20 -16.47
C LEU A 106 5.63 9.75 -17.20
N PRO A 107 6.19 10.57 -18.11
CA PRO A 107 7.46 10.24 -18.72
C PRO A 107 8.53 10.25 -17.62
N ILE A 108 9.39 9.23 -17.60
CA ILE A 108 10.59 9.26 -16.76
C ILE A 108 11.55 10.24 -17.43
N ALA A 109 11.56 11.49 -16.96
CA ALA A 109 12.49 12.51 -17.45
C ALA A 109 13.93 12.12 -17.08
N SER A 110 14.89 12.40 -17.96
CA SER A 110 16.32 12.15 -17.71
C SER A 110 16.79 12.77 -16.39
N GLU A 111 16.28 13.96 -16.07
CA GLU A 111 16.55 14.68 -14.82
C GLU A 111 16.18 13.87 -13.57
N MET A 112 15.10 13.09 -13.64
CA MET A 112 14.64 12.22 -12.55
C MET A 112 15.59 11.04 -12.34
N THR A 113 16.15 10.51 -13.43
CA THR A 113 17.19 9.46 -13.39
C THR A 113 18.49 9.98 -12.79
N ASP A 114 18.94 11.17 -13.20
CA ASP A 114 20.17 11.78 -12.68
C ASP A 114 20.06 12.09 -11.18
N LEU A 115 18.91 12.61 -10.75
CA LEU A 115 18.62 12.82 -9.33
C LEU A 115 18.60 11.50 -8.55
N GLY A 116 17.95 10.47 -9.10
CA GLY A 116 17.91 9.14 -8.49
C GLY A 116 19.31 8.57 -8.28
N LEU A 117 20.19 8.68 -9.28
CA LEU A 117 21.58 8.23 -9.19
C LEU A 117 22.40 9.07 -8.19
N ALA A 118 22.18 10.39 -8.17
CA ALA A 118 22.84 11.27 -7.21
C ALA A 118 22.45 10.94 -5.76
N LEU A 119 21.17 10.66 -5.50
CA LEU A 119 20.68 10.23 -4.19
C LEU A 119 21.26 8.87 -3.81
N ALA A 120 21.21 7.88 -4.71
CA ALA A 120 21.77 6.55 -4.48
C ALA A 120 23.26 6.62 -4.12
N ARG A 121 24.05 7.44 -4.83
CA ARG A 121 25.48 7.64 -4.51
C ARG A 121 25.70 8.27 -3.14
N ARG A 122 24.84 9.20 -2.72
CA ARG A 122 24.96 9.89 -1.43
C ARG A 122 24.51 9.04 -0.24
N THR A 123 23.67 8.04 -0.47
CA THR A 123 23.19 7.12 0.58
C THR A 123 24.08 5.89 0.76
N LEU A 124 25.04 5.65 -0.14
CA LEU A 124 26.02 4.58 0.00
C LEU A 124 26.84 4.79 1.28
N GLN A 125 26.78 3.81 2.17
CA GLN A 125 27.71 3.70 3.29
C GLN A 125 28.78 2.69 2.93
N VAL A 126 30.04 3.13 2.97
CA VAL A 126 31.19 2.31 2.63
C VAL A 126 31.92 1.94 3.91
N GLN A 127 32.10 0.64 4.14
CA GLN A 127 32.98 0.12 5.17
C GLN A 127 34.22 -0.47 4.51
N ASP A 128 35.34 0.21 4.66
CA ASP A 128 36.61 -0.17 4.04
C ASP A 128 37.72 -0.24 5.09
N ALA A 129 37.68 -1.29 5.90
CA ALA A 129 38.63 -1.48 7.00
C ALA A 129 40.09 -1.64 6.52
N ALA A 130 40.27 -2.08 5.26
CA ALA A 130 41.58 -2.36 4.68
C ALA A 130 42.03 -1.28 3.67
N ALA A 131 41.27 -0.18 3.55
CA ALA A 131 41.58 0.96 2.68
C ALA A 131 41.83 0.57 1.21
N HIS A 132 41.00 -0.31 0.66
CA HIS A 132 41.09 -0.77 -0.74
C HIS A 132 40.36 0.13 -1.74
N LEU A 133 39.55 1.09 -1.29
CA LEU A 133 38.75 1.97 -2.13
C LEU A 133 39.32 3.41 -2.19
N PRO A 134 39.22 4.11 -3.34
CA PRO A 134 38.68 3.64 -4.62
C PRO A 134 39.61 2.61 -5.30
N LEU A 135 39.03 1.65 -6.02
CA LEU A 135 39.80 0.65 -6.76
C LEU A 135 40.65 1.33 -7.84
N ALA A 136 41.88 0.86 -8.00
CA ALA A 136 42.74 1.31 -9.08
C ALA A 136 42.25 0.79 -10.44
N THR A 137 42.52 1.51 -11.52
CA THR A 137 42.01 1.22 -12.88
C THR A 137 42.49 -0.11 -13.45
N GLU A 138 43.62 -0.62 -12.99
CA GLU A 138 44.25 -1.88 -13.38
C GLU A 138 43.75 -3.09 -12.57
N THR A 139 42.87 -2.85 -11.59
CA THR A 139 42.29 -3.91 -10.75
C THR A 139 41.52 -4.90 -11.63
N GLN A 140 41.92 -6.16 -11.62
CA GLN A 140 41.10 -7.24 -12.19
C GLN A 140 39.97 -7.55 -11.22
N ALA A 141 38.74 -7.24 -11.62
CA ALA A 141 37.55 -7.49 -10.81
C ALA A 141 36.82 -8.76 -11.27
N LEU A 142 36.38 -9.57 -10.32
CA LEU A 142 35.34 -10.57 -10.53
C LEU A 142 34.03 -9.99 -9.98
N VAL A 143 33.02 -9.83 -10.84
CA VAL A 143 31.69 -9.36 -10.42
C VAL A 143 30.85 -10.58 -10.04
N ILE A 144 30.51 -10.67 -8.75
CA ILE A 144 29.54 -11.64 -8.24
C ILE A 144 28.26 -10.88 -7.95
N ASP A 145 27.29 -10.94 -8.88
CA ASP A 145 25.95 -10.40 -8.66
C ASP A 145 25.09 -11.48 -8.00
N CYS A 146 24.83 -11.31 -6.71
CA CYS A 146 23.88 -12.15 -5.99
C CYS A 146 22.47 -11.74 -6.42
N LEU A 147 21.98 -12.33 -7.52
CA LEU A 147 20.57 -12.31 -7.90
C LEU A 147 19.76 -13.09 -6.84
N GLN A 148 19.50 -12.50 -5.68
CA GLN A 148 18.32 -12.90 -4.93
C GLN A 148 17.10 -12.44 -5.74
N PRO A 149 16.01 -13.24 -5.82
CA PRO A 149 14.78 -12.75 -6.44
C PRO A 149 14.40 -11.47 -5.69
N ARG A 150 14.42 -10.35 -6.42
CA ARG A 150 14.41 -9.02 -5.80
C ARG A 150 13.07 -8.67 -5.15
N PHE A 151 12.02 -9.48 -5.32
CA PHE A 151 10.66 -9.13 -4.91
C PHE A 151 9.82 -10.36 -4.54
N ASN A 152 8.86 -10.19 -3.61
CA ASN A 152 7.81 -11.16 -3.36
C ASN A 152 7.00 -11.38 -4.65
N ASN A 153 6.62 -12.62 -4.95
CA ASN A 153 5.85 -13.08 -6.12
C ASN A 153 4.46 -12.41 -6.33
N VAL A 154 4.13 -11.34 -5.60
CA VAL A 154 2.85 -10.63 -5.66
C VAL A 154 2.79 -9.66 -6.84
N GLU A 155 3.93 -9.20 -7.36
CA GLU A 155 4.00 -8.21 -8.45
C GLU A 155 4.21 -8.83 -9.85
N GLU A 156 4.61 -10.11 -9.95
CA GLU A 156 4.85 -10.80 -11.24
C GLU A 156 3.59 -11.43 -11.86
N ALA A 157 2.39 -11.24 -11.29
CA ALA A 157 1.15 -11.84 -11.81
C ALA A 157 0.67 -11.25 -13.17
N THR A 158 1.48 -10.41 -13.83
CA THR A 158 1.21 -9.90 -15.17
C THR A 158 2.45 -10.04 -16.06
N ALA A 159 2.77 -11.27 -16.46
CA ALA A 159 3.60 -11.58 -17.61
C ALA A 159 3.06 -12.84 -18.31
#